data_AF-A0A2S0RIS4-F1
#
_entry.id   AF-A0A2S0RIS4-F1
#
_cell.length_a   1.000
_cell.length_b   1.000
_cell.length_c   1.000
_cell.angle_alpha   90.00
_cell.angle_beta   90.00
_cell.angle_gamma   90.00
#
_symmetry.space_group_name_H-M   'P 1'
#
loop_
_entity.id
_entity.type
_entity.pdbx_description
1 polymer ?
#
loop_
_entity_poly.entity_id
_entity_poly.type
_entity_poly.pdbx_seq_one_letter_code
_entity_poly.pdbx_strand_id
1 'polypeptide(L)'
;MTEKGIEVLITILLPLAGGGIGFLLKRYLDKKRELFNENARERRQAYQDFVNIIIDIFAGTNNKKQKAFDISRLYDFYKKNILFAPPNVVNAFSNYMQYIYIFDSNDPNQNAEHIKKLTEVLKHMRADLGLSNKDLGEHGEKLMRAIITDFDTLI
;
A
#
# COMPACT_ATOMS: atom_id res chain seq x y z
N MET A 1 -32.27 1.92 55.34
CA MET A 1 -31.23 1.05 54.75
C MET A 1 -30.04 1.07 55.70
N THR A 2 -29.58 -0.08 56.20
CA THR A 2 -28.43 -0.15 57.12
C THR A 2 -27.12 0.03 56.34
N GLU A 3 -26.09 0.64 56.94
CA GLU A 3 -24.76 0.83 56.32
C GLU A 3 -24.21 -0.44 55.66
N LYS A 4 -24.39 -1.59 56.31
CA LYS A 4 -23.98 -2.91 55.79
C LYS A 4 -24.67 -3.30 54.48
N GLY A 5 -25.91 -2.86 54.25
CA GLY A 5 -26.61 -3.12 53.00
C GLY A 5 -26.05 -2.34 51.81
N ILE A 6 -25.51 -1.14 52.06
CA ILE A 6 -24.86 -0.29 51.06
C ILE A 6 -23.50 -0.87 50.67
N GLU A 7 -22.70 -1.31 51.65
CA GLU A 7 -21.40 -1.98 51.39
C GLU A 7 -21.55 -3.24 50.52
N VAL A 8 -22.53 -4.09 50.82
CA VAL A 8 -22.78 -5.32 50.03
C VAL A 8 -23.18 -5.00 48.59
N LEU A 9 -24.03 -3.98 48.39
CA LEU A 9 -24.43 -3.51 47.06
C LEU A 9 -23.23 -3.00 46.25
N ILE A 10 -22.37 -2.18 46.86
CA ILE A 10 -21.16 -1.63 46.21
C ILE A 10 -20.18 -2.76 45.85
N THR A 11 -20.00 -3.74 46.75
CA THR A 11 -19.07 -4.87 46.56
C THR A 11 -19.48 -5.79 45.41
N ILE A 12 -20.78 -5.88 45.12
CA ILE A 12 -21.32 -6.68 44.01
C ILE A 12 -21.38 -5.85 42.72
N LEU A 13 -21.81 -4.59 42.79
CA LEU A 13 -21.97 -3.73 41.62
C LEU A 13 -20.64 -3.31 40.99
N LEU A 14 -19.58 -3.09 41.78
CA LEU A 14 -18.27 -2.69 41.26
C LEU A 14 -17.63 -3.74 40.34
N PRO A 15 -17.53 -5.02 40.71
CA PRO A 15 -17.01 -6.07 39.82
C PRO A 15 -17.89 -6.28 38.58
N LEU A 16 -19.21 -6.17 38.71
CA LEU A 16 -20.13 -6.29 37.57
C LEU A 16 -19.96 -5.12 36.60
N ALA A 17 -19.86 -3.89 37.10
CA ALA A 17 -19.60 -2.70 36.30
C ALA A 17 -18.20 -2.77 35.66
N GLY A 18 -17.17 -3.18 36.42
CA GLY A 18 -15.81 -3.35 35.92
C GLY A 18 -15.70 -4.43 34.85
N GLY A 19 -16.37 -5.58 35.06
CA GLY A 19 -16.45 -6.66 34.07
C GLY A 19 -17.21 -6.23 32.81
N GLY A 20 -18.32 -5.50 32.96
CA GLY A 20 -19.09 -4.95 31.85
C GLY A 20 -18.28 -3.95 31.01
N ILE A 21 -17.65 -2.96 31.66
CA ILE A 21 -16.80 -1.96 31.00
C ILE A 21 -15.61 -2.64 30.33
N GLY A 22 -14.94 -3.57 31.03
CA GLY A 22 -13.80 -4.32 30.49
C GLY A 22 -14.17 -5.14 29.26
N PHE A 23 -15.33 -5.80 29.27
CA PHE A 23 -15.84 -6.55 28.12
C PHE A 23 -16.12 -5.63 26.92
N LEU A 24 -16.77 -4.49 27.14
CA LEU A 24 -17.08 -3.53 26.06
C LEU A 24 -15.80 -2.93 25.46
N LEU A 25 -14.84 -2.53 26.30
CA LEU A 25 -13.54 -2.02 25.86
C LEU A 25 -12.78 -3.07 25.05
N LYS A 26 -12.69 -4.31 25.55
CA LYS A 26 -12.06 -5.40 24.83
C LYS A 26 -12.71 -5.63 23.47
N ARG A 27 -14.04 -5.71 23.43
CA ARG A 27 -14.79 -5.91 22.18
C ARG A 27 -14.55 -4.80 21.17
N TYR A 28 -14.51 -3.54 21.62
CA TYR A 28 -14.22 -2.40 20.75
C TYR A 28 -12.79 -2.46 20.19
N LEU A 29 -11.79 -2.75 21.04
CA LEU A 29 -10.39 -2.88 20.62
C LEU A 29 -10.18 -4.05 19.65
N ASP A 30 -10.78 -5.20 19.94
CA ASP A 30 -10.71 -6.40 19.08
C ASP A 30 -11.33 -6.12 17.71
N LYS A 31 -12.52 -5.49 17.66
CA LYS A 31 -13.17 -5.11 16.39
C LYS A 31 -12.35 -4.11 15.59
N LYS A 32 -11.75 -3.11 16.27
CA LYS A 32 -10.87 -2.13 15.63
C LYS A 32 -9.63 -2.81 15.04
N ARG A 33 -9.04 -3.77 15.76
CA ARG A 33 -7.87 -4.54 15.30
C ARG A 33 -8.22 -5.43 14.11
N GLU A 34 -9.39 -6.08 14.13
CA GLU A 34 -9.91 -6.88 13.03
C GLU A 34 -10.04 -6.05 11.74
N LEU A 35 -10.75 -4.92 11.79
CA LEU A 35 -10.91 -4.03 10.64
C LEU A 35 -9.57 -3.47 10.13
N PHE A 36 -8.65 -3.15 11.04
CA PHE A 36 -7.31 -2.71 10.66
C PHE A 36 -6.53 -3.81 9.95
N ASN A 37 -6.64 -5.06 10.39
CA ASN A 37 -5.98 -6.20 9.76
C ASN A 37 -6.55 -6.49 8.37
N GLU A 38 -7.87 -6.43 8.19
CA GLU A 38 -8.52 -6.61 6.89
C GLU A 38 -8.07 -5.54 5.89
N ASN A 39 -8.14 -4.27 6.28
CA ASN A 39 -7.70 -3.16 5.44
C ASN A 39 -6.18 -3.22 5.16
N ALA A 40 -5.36 -3.64 6.14
CA ALA A 40 -3.94 -3.88 5.91
C ALA A 40 -3.70 -5.02 4.91
N ARG A 41 -4.53 -6.06 4.90
CA ARG A 41 -4.45 -7.17 3.93
C ARG A 41 -4.77 -6.69 2.52
N GLU A 42 -5.85 -5.93 2.35
CA GLU A 42 -6.24 -5.37 1.06
C GLU A 42 -5.16 -4.45 0.49
N ARG A 43 -4.61 -3.55 1.30
CA ARG A 43 -3.52 -2.66 0.86
C ARG A 43 -2.26 -3.43 0.48
N ARG A 44 -1.89 -4.48 1.23
CA ARG A 44 -0.75 -5.35 0.85
C ARG A 44 -1.01 -6.08 -0.45
N GLN A 45 -2.24 -6.55 -0.66
CA GLN A 45 -2.63 -7.20 -1.90
C GLN A 45 -2.57 -6.22 -3.07
N ALA A 46 -3.03 -4.98 -2.91
CA ALA A 46 -2.89 -3.94 -3.92
C ALA A 46 -1.41 -3.66 -4.26
N TYR A 47 -0.55 -3.56 -3.25
CA TYR A 47 0.90 -3.42 -3.47
C TYR A 47 1.49 -4.59 -4.26
N GLN A 48 1.14 -5.83 -3.89
CA GLN A 48 1.60 -7.02 -4.57
C GLN A 48 1.08 -7.10 -6.01
N ASP A 49 -0.21 -6.78 -6.23
CA ASP A 49 -0.83 -6.73 -7.56
C ASP A 49 -0.06 -5.74 -8.47
N PHE A 50 0.31 -4.57 -7.94
CA PHE A 50 1.09 -3.58 -8.69
C PHE A 50 2.51 -4.06 -8.98
N VAL A 51 3.21 -4.62 -8.00
CA VAL A 51 4.56 -5.19 -8.19
C VAL A 51 4.54 -6.31 -9.24
N ASN A 52 3.52 -7.16 -9.25
CA ASN A 52 3.39 -8.22 -10.25
C ASN A 52 3.22 -7.65 -11.66
N ILE A 53 2.41 -6.59 -11.82
CA ILE A 53 2.27 -5.89 -13.11
C ILE A 53 3.65 -5.37 -13.56
N ILE A 54 4.41 -4.74 -12.66
CA ILE A 54 5.75 -4.24 -12.94
C ILE A 54 6.70 -5.37 -13.34
N ILE A 55 6.75 -6.46 -12.58
CA ILE A 55 7.61 -7.61 -12.89
C ILE A 55 7.27 -8.14 -14.28
N ASP A 56 6.00 -8.27 -14.64
CA ASP A 56 5.61 -8.75 -15.97
C ASP A 56 6.08 -7.80 -17.09
N ILE A 57 6.06 -6.49 -16.84
CA ILE A 57 6.56 -5.48 -17.78
C ILE A 57 8.08 -5.64 -18.00
N PHE A 58 8.86 -5.73 -16.93
CA PHE A 58 10.32 -5.77 -17.02
C PHE A 58 10.89 -7.17 -17.31
N ALA A 59 10.25 -8.24 -16.86
CA ALA A 59 10.65 -9.62 -17.17
C ALA A 59 10.29 -10.02 -18.61
N GLY A 60 9.23 -9.42 -19.18
CA GLY A 60 8.84 -9.60 -20.57
C GLY A 60 9.87 -9.11 -21.59
N THR A 61 10.76 -8.20 -21.18
CA THR A 61 11.81 -7.60 -22.02
C THR A 61 12.90 -8.59 -22.44
N ASN A 62 13.10 -9.69 -21.70
CA ASN A 62 14.13 -10.70 -21.99
C ASN A 62 13.75 -11.71 -23.08
N ASN A 63 12.46 -11.77 -23.49
CA ASN A 63 12.01 -12.67 -24.54
C ASN A 63 11.93 -11.93 -25.88
N LYS A 64 12.55 -12.48 -26.93
CA LYS A 64 12.66 -11.93 -28.30
C LYS A 64 11.32 -11.63 -29.03
N LYS A 65 10.19 -11.77 -28.35
CA LYS A 65 8.88 -11.25 -28.76
C LYS A 65 8.44 -10.26 -27.68
N GLN A 66 8.81 -9.00 -27.86
CA GLN A 66 8.39 -7.89 -27.02
C GLN A 66 6.85 -7.93 -26.94
N LYS A 67 6.30 -8.43 -25.83
CA LYS A 67 4.86 -8.31 -25.58
C LYS A 67 4.57 -6.83 -25.46
N ALA A 68 3.70 -6.31 -26.32
CA ALA A 68 3.25 -4.93 -26.22
C ALA A 68 2.78 -4.67 -24.78
N PHE A 69 3.22 -3.56 -24.21
CA PHE A 69 2.86 -3.13 -22.86
C PHE A 69 1.32 -3.08 -22.74
N ASP A 70 0.76 -3.95 -21.91
CA ASP A 70 -0.68 -4.05 -21.76
C ASP A 70 -1.19 -3.06 -20.72
N ILE A 71 -1.49 -1.85 -21.20
CA ILE A 71 -1.99 -0.76 -20.37
C ILE A 71 -3.36 -1.09 -19.73
N SER A 72 -4.11 -2.07 -20.26
CA SER A 72 -5.41 -2.47 -19.71
C SER A 72 -5.31 -2.95 -18.26
N ARG A 73 -4.22 -3.65 -17.92
CA ARG A 73 -3.94 -4.11 -16.55
C ARG A 73 -3.75 -2.96 -15.57
N LEU A 74 -3.17 -1.84 -16.01
CA LEU A 74 -3.04 -0.63 -15.20
C LEU A 74 -4.39 0.06 -14.98
N TYR A 75 -5.28 0.06 -15.97
CA TYR A 75 -6.64 0.58 -15.79
C TYR A 75 -7.48 -0.29 -14.85
N ASP A 76 -7.34 -1.61 -14.93
CA ASP A 76 -8.01 -2.52 -13.99
C ASP A 76 -7.48 -2.34 -12.58
N PHE A 77 -6.16 -2.19 -12.44
CA PHE A 77 -5.53 -1.85 -11.18
C PHE A 77 -6.03 -0.50 -10.63
N TYR A 78 -6.18 0.51 -11.49
CA TYR A 78 -6.70 1.83 -11.12
C TYR A 78 -8.12 1.73 -10.52
N LYS A 79 -9.04 1.09 -11.25
CA LYS A 79 -10.43 0.93 -10.84
C LYS A 79 -10.56 0.16 -9.52
N LYS A 80 -9.76 -0.90 -9.37
CA LYS A 80 -9.84 -1.81 -8.22
C LYS A 80 -9.18 -1.23 -6.97
N ASN A 81 -8.02 -0.61 -7.11
CA ASN A 81 -7.16 -0.28 -5.97
C ASN A 81 -6.92 1.23 -5.80
N ILE A 82 -6.67 1.97 -6.89
CA ILE A 82 -6.22 3.37 -6.79
C ILE A 82 -7.37 4.31 -6.39
N LEU A 83 -8.59 4.09 -6.87
CA LEU A 83 -9.74 4.96 -6.56
C LEU A 83 -10.03 5.11 -5.05
N PHE A 84 -9.61 4.11 -4.25
CA PHE A 84 -9.81 4.08 -2.80
C PHE A 84 -8.52 4.32 -2.01
N ALA A 85 -7.41 4.60 -2.70
CA ALA A 85 -6.12 4.82 -2.09
C ALA A 85 -5.98 6.25 -1.53
N PRO A 86 -5.02 6.51 -0.64
CA PRO A 86 -4.78 7.86 -0.14
C PRO A 86 -4.31 8.82 -1.26
N PRO A 87 -4.51 10.14 -1.11
CA PRO A 87 -4.27 11.11 -2.19
C PRO A 87 -2.84 11.10 -2.76
N ASN A 88 -1.84 10.82 -1.93
CA ASN A 88 -0.45 10.72 -2.38
C ASN A 88 -0.25 9.55 -3.37
N VAL A 89 -0.86 8.39 -3.13
CA VAL A 89 -0.84 7.24 -4.03
C VAL A 89 -1.59 7.56 -5.33
N VAL A 90 -2.77 8.16 -5.22
CA VAL A 90 -3.59 8.57 -6.39
C VAL A 90 -2.83 9.54 -7.28
N ASN A 91 -2.19 10.55 -6.69
CA ASN A 91 -1.42 11.55 -7.43
C ASN A 91 -0.20 10.94 -8.10
N ALA A 92 0.56 10.10 -7.38
CA ALA A 92 1.72 9.42 -7.95
C ALA A 92 1.32 8.53 -9.13
N PHE A 93 0.26 7.74 -8.97
CA PHE A 93 -0.23 6.85 -10.02
C PHE A 93 -0.76 7.64 -11.23
N SER A 94 -1.52 8.72 -10.99
CA SER A 94 -2.02 9.59 -12.06
C SER A 94 -0.88 10.25 -12.84
N ASN A 95 0.15 10.73 -12.15
CA ASN A 95 1.34 11.31 -12.78
C ASN A 95 2.07 10.28 -13.64
N TYR A 96 2.20 9.05 -13.16
CA TYR A 96 2.80 7.97 -13.93
C TYR A 96 1.96 7.59 -15.16
N MET A 97 0.64 7.46 -15.02
CA MET A 97 -0.25 7.19 -16.15
C MET A 97 -0.20 8.29 -17.20
N GLN A 98 -0.18 9.56 -16.78
CA GLN A 98 -0.03 10.68 -17.71
C GLN A 98 1.30 10.63 -18.45
N TYR A 99 2.37 10.27 -17.74
CA TYR A 99 3.69 10.13 -18.32
C TYR A 99 3.77 9.02 -19.38
N ILE A 100 3.10 7.89 -19.16
CA ILE A 100 3.05 6.77 -20.14
C ILE A 100 2.51 7.22 -21.50
N TYR A 101 1.54 8.15 -21.56
CA TYR A 101 0.97 8.59 -22.84
C TYR A 101 1.94 9.39 -23.72
N ILE A 102 2.94 10.03 -23.12
CA ILE A 102 3.94 10.84 -23.82
C ILE A 102 5.30 10.14 -23.93
N PHE A 103 5.42 8.95 -23.34
CA PHE A 103 6.66 8.21 -23.24
C PHE A 103 7.11 7.66 -24.61
N ASP A 104 8.32 8.02 -25.01
CA ASP A 104 9.03 7.43 -26.16
C ASP A 104 10.22 6.59 -25.67
N SER A 105 10.17 5.28 -25.92
CA SER A 105 11.22 4.34 -25.52
C SER A 105 12.58 4.59 -26.17
N ASN A 106 12.63 5.36 -27.26
CA ASN A 106 13.87 5.68 -27.97
C ASN A 106 14.64 6.87 -27.34
N ASP A 107 14.05 7.57 -26.37
CA ASP A 107 14.68 8.69 -25.67
C ASP A 107 15.26 8.23 -24.32
N PRO A 108 16.60 8.19 -24.15
CA PRO A 108 17.24 7.76 -22.91
C PRO A 108 16.84 8.60 -21.69
N ASN A 109 16.57 9.90 -21.85
CA ASN A 109 16.17 10.76 -20.74
C ASN A 109 14.78 10.38 -20.22
N GLN A 110 13.93 9.88 -21.10
CA GLN A 110 12.60 9.42 -20.74
C GLN A 110 12.62 8.05 -20.05
N ASN A 111 13.59 7.19 -20.34
CA ASN A 111 13.72 5.91 -19.65
C ASN A 111 14.01 6.08 -18.14
N ALA A 112 14.91 6.99 -17.78
CA ALA A 112 15.20 7.29 -16.38
C ALA A 112 13.98 7.91 -15.68
N GLU A 113 13.31 8.87 -16.33
CA GLU A 113 12.12 9.51 -15.79
C GLU A 113 10.92 8.55 -15.65
N HIS A 114 10.79 7.61 -16.59
CA HIS A 114 9.81 6.52 -16.51
C HIS A 114 9.99 5.71 -15.22
N ILE A 115 11.22 5.29 -14.93
CA ILE A 115 11.53 4.52 -13.73
C ILE A 115 11.26 5.33 -12.48
N LYS A 116 11.67 6.62 -12.43
CA LYS A 116 11.40 7.50 -11.28
C LYS A 116 9.90 7.65 -11.01
N LYS A 117 9.11 7.94 -12.04
CA LYS A 117 7.65 8.08 -11.91
C LYS A 117 7.00 6.77 -11.45
N LEU A 118 7.47 5.64 -11.95
CA LEU A 118 7.00 4.32 -11.53
C LEU A 118 7.36 4.03 -10.06
N THR A 119 8.60 4.29 -9.64
CA THR A 119 9.06 4.02 -8.29
C THR A 119 8.41 4.94 -7.27
N GLU A 120 8.05 6.17 -7.65
CA GLU A 120 7.31 7.10 -6.78
C GLU A 120 5.95 6.49 -6.37
N VAL A 121 5.28 5.78 -7.28
CA VAL A 121 4.05 5.03 -6.96
C VAL A 121 4.33 3.97 -5.89
N LEU A 122 5.35 3.13 -6.11
CA LEU A 122 5.73 2.08 -5.16
C LEU A 122 6.08 2.65 -3.78
N LYS A 123 6.83 3.75 -3.75
CA LYS A 123 7.20 4.46 -2.53
C LYS A 123 5.97 4.92 -1.76
N HIS A 124 5.00 5.55 -2.42
CA HIS A 124 3.76 5.99 -1.76
C HIS A 124 2.89 4.82 -1.30
N MET A 125 2.77 3.76 -2.10
CA MET A 125 2.05 2.55 -1.68
C MET A 125 2.69 1.89 -0.45
N ARG A 126 4.03 1.82 -0.39
CA ARG A 126 4.75 1.32 0.80
C ARG A 126 4.51 2.19 2.03
N ALA A 127 4.50 3.51 1.87
CA ALA A 127 4.22 4.43 2.97
C ALA A 127 2.79 4.23 3.51
N ASP A 128 1.81 3.97 2.64
CA ASP A 128 0.43 3.64 3.04
C ASP A 128 0.35 2.32 3.83
N LEU A 129 1.23 1.35 3.54
CA LEU A 129 1.41 0.16 4.36
C LEU A 129 2.07 0.41 5.72
N GLY A 130 2.52 1.64 6.00
CA GLY A 130 3.26 2.00 7.20
C GLY A 130 4.74 1.59 7.15
N LEU A 131 5.29 1.29 5.97
CA LEU A 131 6.69 0.95 5.79
C LEU A 131 7.54 2.21 5.60
N SER A 132 8.73 2.20 6.19
CA SER A 132 9.74 3.23 5.94
C SER A 132 10.29 3.12 4.53
N ASN A 133 10.52 4.28 3.90
CA ASN A 133 11.21 4.41 2.62
C ASN A 133 12.62 5.00 2.77
N LYS A 134 13.16 5.01 3.99
CA LYS A 134 14.52 5.49 4.26
C LYS A 134 15.53 4.69 3.43
N ASP A 135 16.53 5.38 2.88
CA ASP A 135 17.65 4.81 2.14
C ASP A 135 17.27 4.12 0.81
N LEU A 136 16.03 4.27 0.32
CA LEU A 136 15.54 3.69 -0.93
C LEU A 136 15.74 4.56 -2.19
N GLY A 137 16.37 5.73 -2.03
CA GLY A 137 16.49 6.75 -3.09
C GLY A 137 15.42 7.85 -2.95
N GLU A 138 15.55 8.91 -3.74
CA GLU A 138 14.65 10.07 -3.68
C GLU A 138 13.23 9.66 -4.09
N HIS A 139 13.13 8.90 -5.19
CA HIS A 139 11.87 8.38 -5.71
C HIS A 139 11.60 6.91 -5.34
N GLY A 140 12.44 6.31 -4.48
CA GLY A 140 12.32 4.90 -4.13
C GLY A 140 12.89 3.97 -5.21
N GLU A 141 13.78 4.48 -6.06
CA GLU A 141 14.38 3.80 -7.20
C GLU A 141 14.97 2.45 -6.81
N LYS A 142 15.62 2.35 -5.64
CA LYS A 142 16.25 1.11 -5.17
C LYS A 142 15.26 -0.04 -4.94
N LEU A 143 13.95 0.22 -4.90
CA LEU A 143 12.92 -0.82 -4.90
C LEU A 143 12.94 -1.67 -6.17
N MET A 144 13.40 -1.09 -7.28
CA MET A 144 13.45 -1.75 -8.59
C MET A 144 14.77 -2.47 -8.85
N ARG A 145 15.78 -2.32 -7.98
CA ARG A 145 17.11 -2.92 -8.16
C ARG A 145 17.09 -4.45 -8.27
N ALA A 146 16.11 -5.10 -7.63
CA ALA A 146 15.94 -6.55 -7.72
C ALA A 146 15.16 -7.01 -8.97
N ILE A 147 14.53 -6.08 -9.70
CA ILE A 147 13.64 -6.36 -10.83
C ILE A 147 14.32 -6.01 -12.17
N ILE A 148 15.10 -4.93 -12.19
CA ILE A 148 15.81 -4.43 -13.38
C ILE A 148 17.24 -4.94 -13.37
N THR A 149 17.64 -5.69 -14.40
CA THR A 149 18.98 -6.29 -14.52
C THR A 149 20.09 -5.24 -14.62
N ASP A 150 19.83 -4.15 -15.34
CA ASP A 150 20.82 -3.11 -15.64
C ASP A 150 20.60 -1.82 -14.82
N PHE A 151 20.03 -1.97 -13.62
CA PHE A 151 19.60 -0.87 -12.74
C PHE A 151 20.69 0.19 -12.53
N ASP A 152 21.91 -0.23 -12.18
CA ASP A 152 23.02 0.68 -11.86
C ASP A 152 23.54 1.45 -13.09
N THR A 153 23.08 1.12 -14.31
CA THR A 153 23.43 1.83 -15.55
C THR A 153 22.30 2.71 -16.08
N LEU A 154 21.05 2.49 -15.64
CA LEU A 154 19.86 3.20 -16.09
C LEU A 154 19.50 4.41 -15.22
N ILE A 155 20.03 4.48 -13.99
CA ILE A 155 19.73 5.50 -12.99
C ILE A 155 20.99 6.24 -12.55
#